data_AF-A0A2D4G251-F1
#
_entry.id   AF-A0A2D4G251-F1
#
_cell.length_a   1.000
_cell.length_b   1.000
_cell.length_c   1.000
_cell.angle_alpha   90.00
_cell.angle_beta   90.00
_cell.angle_gamma   90.00
#
_symmetry.space_group_name_H-M   'P 1'
#
loop_
_entity.id
_entity.type
_entity.pdbx_description
1 polymer ?
#
loop_
_entity_poly.entity_id
_entity_poly.type
_entity_poly.pdbx_seq_one_letter_code
_entity_poly.pdbx_strand_id
1 'polypeptide(L)'
;SRGISQCADSSPCDRRPCQHGGQCLLTGEYEFQCLCLDGFTGERCEVPEAHCQLRHPCLNGGICQGTACLCRQGFSGLYCEHDELQHQLKAEWPEGSGGNDAPGQYGAYFCNGGYVALPRHAFPRSLPESPETIELEVRTSSANGLLFWQGVATREPSPPPHVATQEEGEAGKAKDFISLGLKDGHLLFSYQLGSGEANIRSEDPVDDGEWHR
;
A
#
# COMPACT_ATOMS: atom_id res chain seq x y z
N SER A 1 -32.40 23.33 19.36
CA SER A 1 -32.07 21.90 19.48
C SER A 1 -32.71 21.16 18.31
N ARG A 2 -31.97 20.88 17.23
CA ARG A 2 -32.45 19.97 16.19
C ARG A 2 -32.20 18.56 16.68
N GLY A 3 -33.25 17.88 17.13
CA GLY A 3 -33.17 16.49 17.56
C GLY A 3 -32.73 15.62 16.39
N ILE A 4 -31.67 14.84 16.60
CA ILE A 4 -31.32 13.72 15.73
C ILE A 4 -32.46 12.71 15.91
N SER A 5 -33.42 12.69 14.99
CA SER A 5 -34.61 11.86 15.12
C SER A 5 -34.49 10.49 14.44
N GLN A 6 -33.44 10.22 13.66
CA GLN A 6 -33.29 8.93 12.98
C GLN A 6 -31.82 8.54 12.82
N CYS A 7 -31.35 7.60 13.64
CA CYS A 7 -30.13 6.84 13.40
C CYS A 7 -30.52 5.57 12.63
N ALA A 8 -30.87 5.71 11.36
CA ALA A 8 -31.04 4.54 10.49
C ALA A 8 -29.67 4.19 9.91
N ASP A 9 -29.12 3.03 10.27
CA ASP A 9 -27.98 2.49 9.53
C ASP A 9 -28.48 2.06 8.16
N SER A 10 -27.88 2.59 7.09
CA SER A 10 -28.20 2.24 5.70
C SER A 10 -27.76 0.82 5.35
N SER A 11 -26.77 0.29 6.07
CA SER A 11 -26.26 -1.06 5.89
C SER A 11 -25.83 -1.65 7.23
N PRO A 12 -25.99 -2.97 7.43
CA PRO A 12 -25.48 -3.65 8.61
C PRO A 12 -23.94 -3.54 8.78
N CYS A 13 -23.21 -3.23 7.71
CA CYS A 13 -21.76 -3.01 7.75
C CYS A 13 -21.34 -1.61 8.23
N ASP A 14 -22.26 -0.64 8.31
CA ASP A 14 -21.94 0.76 8.59
C ASP A 14 -21.36 0.95 10.00
N ARG A 15 -21.77 0.07 10.92
CA ARG A 15 -21.23 0.02 12.30
C ARG A 15 -19.95 -0.78 12.44
N ARG A 16 -19.36 -1.22 11.32
CA ARG A 16 -18.13 -2.02 11.26
C ARG A 16 -18.24 -3.24 12.19
N PRO A 17 -19.20 -4.14 11.95
CA PRO A 17 -19.47 -5.25 12.84
C PRO A 17 -18.32 -6.26 12.89
N CYS A 18 -17.46 -6.37 11.88
CA CYS A 18 -16.33 -7.29 11.89
C CYS A 18 -15.15 -6.73 12.71
N GLN A 19 -14.61 -7.53 13.60
CA GLN A 19 -13.45 -7.20 14.45
C GLN A 19 -12.13 -7.56 13.77
N HIS A 20 -11.02 -7.10 14.36
CA HIS A 20 -9.64 -7.44 13.98
C HIS A 20 -9.31 -7.26 12.48
N GLY A 21 -9.96 -6.31 11.81
CA GLY A 21 -9.70 -6.02 10.39
C GLY A 21 -10.45 -6.93 9.41
N GLY A 22 -11.39 -7.76 9.89
CA GLY A 22 -12.24 -8.58 9.02
C GLY A 22 -13.07 -7.73 8.04
N GLN A 23 -13.29 -8.26 6.84
CA GLN A 23 -14.06 -7.60 5.79
C GLN A 23 -15.55 -7.91 5.94
N CYS A 24 -16.39 -6.86 6.00
CA CYS A 24 -17.83 -7.01 6.09
C CYS A 24 -18.46 -7.12 4.70
N LEU A 25 -19.23 -8.18 4.48
CA LEU A 25 -20.00 -8.40 3.26
C LEU A 25 -21.49 -8.29 3.56
N LEU A 26 -22.23 -7.54 2.74
CA LEU A 26 -23.69 -7.56 2.77
C LEU A 26 -24.20 -8.84 2.11
N THR A 27 -25.02 -9.60 2.81
CA THR A 27 -25.69 -10.81 2.28
C THR A 27 -27.20 -10.64 2.13
N GLY A 28 -27.77 -9.58 2.72
CA GLY A 28 -29.19 -9.21 2.60
C GLY A 28 -29.45 -7.78 3.10
N GLU A 29 -30.72 -7.33 3.08
CA GLU A 29 -31.08 -5.97 3.50
C GLU A 29 -30.69 -5.65 4.96
N TYR A 30 -30.66 -6.67 5.83
CA TYR A 30 -30.25 -6.54 7.23
C TYR A 30 -29.23 -7.59 7.67
N GLU A 31 -28.67 -8.33 6.70
CA GLU A 31 -27.74 -9.43 6.96
C GLU A 31 -26.34 -9.08 6.47
N PHE A 32 -25.37 -9.48 7.28
CA PHE A 32 -23.96 -9.35 6.95
C PHE A 32 -23.21 -10.63 7.27
N GLN A 33 -22.08 -10.82 6.60
CA GLN A 33 -21.11 -11.86 6.91
C GLN A 33 -19.72 -11.23 7.04
N CYS A 34 -18.96 -11.67 8.03
CA CYS A 34 -17.57 -11.26 8.19
C CYS A 34 -16.63 -12.29 7.54
N LEU A 35 -15.79 -11.82 6.62
CA LEU A 35 -14.61 -12.55 6.19
C LEU A 35 -13.48 -12.21 7.16
N CYS A 36 -13.09 -13.20 7.96
CA CYS A 36 -12.03 -13.03 8.94
C CYS A 36 -10.65 -13.08 8.29
N LEU A 37 -9.76 -12.21 8.77
CA LEU A 37 -8.36 -12.32 8.47
C LEU A 37 -7.79 -13.58 9.14
N ASP A 38 -6.75 -14.14 8.54
CA ASP A 38 -6.10 -15.32 9.06
C ASP A 38 -5.67 -15.08 10.51
N GLY A 39 -5.95 -16.06 11.38
CA GLY A 39 -5.74 -15.91 12.83
C GLY A 39 -6.96 -15.49 13.63
N PHE A 40 -8.10 -15.23 12.98
CA PHE A 40 -9.35 -14.90 13.65
C PHE A 40 -10.52 -15.69 13.08
N THR A 41 -11.44 -16.07 13.96
CA THR A 41 -12.63 -16.87 13.68
C THR A 41 -13.83 -16.32 14.46
N GLY A 42 -15.01 -16.89 14.25
CA GLY A 42 -16.28 -16.42 14.82
C GLY A 42 -17.06 -15.54 13.84
N GLU A 43 -18.34 -15.30 14.13
CA GLU A 43 -19.24 -14.58 13.20
C GLU A 43 -18.84 -13.13 12.96
N ARG A 44 -18.10 -12.54 13.91
CA ARG A 44 -17.58 -11.18 13.84
C ARG A 44 -16.05 -11.15 13.93
N CYS A 45 -15.37 -12.27 13.71
CA CYS A 45 -13.90 -12.38 13.82
C CYS A 45 -13.37 -12.01 15.22
N GLU A 46 -14.18 -12.24 16.25
CA GLU A 46 -13.89 -11.89 17.63
C GLU A 46 -13.03 -12.95 18.34
N VAL A 47 -12.96 -14.17 17.80
CA VAL A 47 -12.23 -15.27 18.41
C VAL A 47 -10.85 -15.38 17.77
N PRO A 48 -9.76 -15.01 18.46
CA PRO A 48 -8.42 -15.32 17.98
C PRO A 48 -8.24 -16.83 17.92
N GLU A 49 -7.83 -17.33 16.76
CA GLU A 49 -7.61 -18.75 16.58
C GLU A 49 -6.37 -19.18 17.35
N ALA A 50 -6.53 -20.16 18.24
CA ALA A 50 -5.41 -20.71 18.98
C ALA A 50 -4.70 -21.76 18.13
N HIS A 51 -3.85 -21.29 17.22
CA HIS A 51 -3.13 -22.13 16.25
C HIS A 51 -2.44 -23.32 16.93
N CYS A 52 -1.83 -23.06 18.08
CA CYS A 52 -1.19 -24.02 18.97
C CYS A 52 -2.06 -25.19 19.49
N GLN A 53 -3.38 -25.10 19.39
CA GLN A 53 -4.30 -26.16 19.85
C GLN A 53 -4.62 -27.18 18.75
N LEU A 54 -4.19 -26.92 17.50
CA LEU A 54 -4.30 -27.87 16.39
C LEU A 54 -3.18 -28.91 16.44
N ARG A 55 -3.40 -30.08 15.80
CA ARG A 55 -2.41 -31.17 15.75
C ARG A 55 -1.31 -30.81 14.74
N HIS A 56 -0.07 -30.63 15.22
CA HIS A 56 1.10 -30.16 14.46
C HIS A 56 0.92 -28.78 13.80
N PRO A 57 0.75 -27.71 14.59
CA PRO A 57 0.29 -26.43 14.08
C PRO A 57 1.40 -25.59 13.45
N CYS A 58 2.61 -25.59 14.02
CA CYS A 58 3.72 -24.83 13.49
C CYS A 58 4.56 -25.70 12.56
N LEU A 59 4.54 -25.38 11.27
CA LEU A 59 5.32 -26.01 10.22
C LEU A 59 6.79 -25.52 10.25
N ASN A 60 7.65 -26.17 9.46
CA ASN A 60 9.07 -25.84 9.31
C ASN A 60 9.86 -25.76 10.65
N GLY A 61 9.32 -26.47 11.65
CA GLY A 61 9.79 -26.53 13.03
C GLY A 61 9.76 -25.19 13.76
N GLY A 62 8.72 -24.40 13.51
CA GLY A 62 8.33 -23.33 14.42
C GLY A 62 7.95 -23.85 15.80
N ILE A 63 8.05 -22.98 16.81
CA ILE A 63 7.77 -23.29 18.21
C ILE A 63 6.43 -22.67 18.58
N CYS A 64 5.51 -23.48 19.08
CA CYS A 64 4.24 -22.99 19.60
C CYS A 64 4.46 -22.25 20.93
N GLN A 65 4.03 -20.99 21.01
CA GLN A 65 4.04 -20.20 22.24
C GLN A 65 2.67 -19.53 22.45
N GLY A 66 1.91 -20.03 23.43
CA GLY A 66 0.57 -19.53 23.71
C GLY A 66 -0.43 -19.90 22.60
N THR A 67 -0.93 -18.90 21.88
CA THR A 67 -1.85 -19.08 20.74
C THR A 67 -1.18 -18.95 19.37
N ALA A 68 0.11 -18.57 19.31
CA ALA A 68 0.81 -18.25 18.06
C ALA A 68 2.05 -19.12 17.83
N CYS A 69 2.46 -19.24 16.57
CA CYS A 69 3.70 -19.90 16.17
C CYS A 69 4.87 -18.92 16.11
N LEU A 70 5.99 -19.27 16.73
CA LEU A 70 7.27 -18.62 16.53
C LEU A 70 8.04 -19.30 15.40
N CYS A 71 8.20 -18.60 14.27
CA CYS A 71 8.88 -19.14 13.11
C CYS A 71 10.40 -19.07 13.23
N ARG A 72 11.07 -20.08 12.66
CA ARG A 72 12.53 -20.05 12.51
C ARG A 72 12.93 -19.09 11.39
N GLN A 73 14.17 -18.62 11.44
CA GLN A 73 14.73 -17.72 10.43
C GLN A 73 14.53 -18.29 9.02
N GLY A 74 14.00 -17.48 8.10
CA GLY A 74 13.67 -17.88 6.73
C GLY A 74 12.26 -18.40 6.53
N PHE A 75 11.43 -18.48 7.57
CA PHE A 75 10.03 -18.86 7.47
C PHE A 75 9.09 -17.81 8.05
N SER A 76 7.92 -17.65 7.42
CA SER A 76 6.86 -16.73 7.84
C SER A 76 5.47 -17.34 7.64
N GLY A 77 4.42 -16.59 7.97
CA GLY A 77 3.04 -17.10 8.03
C GLY A 77 2.60 -17.50 9.44
N LEU A 78 1.29 -17.67 9.62
CA LEU A 78 0.68 -17.96 10.93
C LEU A 78 1.04 -19.35 11.45
N TYR A 79 1.33 -20.25 10.52
CA TYR A 79 1.74 -21.62 10.76
C TYR A 79 3.20 -21.83 10.34
N CYS A 80 3.97 -20.78 10.04
CA CYS A 80 5.34 -20.84 9.51
C CYS A 80 5.45 -21.62 8.19
N GLU A 81 4.41 -21.54 7.36
CA GLU A 81 4.21 -22.25 6.11
C GLU A 81 4.93 -21.64 4.92
N HIS A 82 5.25 -20.34 4.98
CA HIS A 82 5.94 -19.63 3.91
C HIS A 82 7.45 -19.76 4.09
N ASP A 83 8.11 -20.36 3.11
CA ASP A 83 9.57 -20.41 3.00
C ASP A 83 10.05 -19.16 2.24
N GLU A 84 10.60 -18.20 2.97
CA GLU A 84 11.10 -16.94 2.39
C GLU A 84 12.44 -17.12 1.65
N LEU A 85 13.11 -18.27 1.83
CA LEU A 85 14.33 -18.62 1.10
C LEU A 85 14.02 -19.32 -0.24
N GLN A 86 12.89 -20.04 -0.35
CA GLN A 86 12.48 -20.68 -1.61
C GLN A 86 11.73 -19.75 -2.57
N HIS A 87 11.10 -18.68 -2.08
CA HIS A 87 10.42 -17.71 -2.94
C HIS A 87 11.39 -16.84 -3.78
N GLN A 88 12.70 -16.96 -3.53
CA GLN A 88 13.77 -16.34 -4.33
C GLN A 88 14.23 -17.21 -5.52
N LEU A 89 13.83 -18.48 -5.62
CA LEU A 89 14.40 -19.43 -6.59
C LEU A 89 13.41 -19.97 -7.63
N LYS A 90 12.14 -19.55 -7.64
CA LYS A 90 11.17 -20.01 -8.64
C LYS A 90 10.23 -18.92 -9.14
N ALA A 91 10.78 -17.82 -9.61
CA ALA A 91 10.16 -17.08 -10.70
C ALA A 91 10.90 -17.51 -11.97
N GLU A 92 10.31 -18.43 -12.73
CA GLU A 92 10.73 -18.73 -14.09
C GLU A 92 10.48 -17.47 -14.93
N TRP A 93 11.48 -16.60 -15.00
CA TRP A 93 11.56 -15.52 -15.97
C TRP A 93 11.62 -16.15 -17.38
N PRO A 94 10.73 -15.78 -18.32
CA PRO A 94 10.97 -16.10 -19.71
C PRO A 94 12.25 -15.39 -20.14
N GLU A 95 13.30 -16.15 -20.45
CA GLU A 95 14.45 -15.62 -21.18
C GLU A 95 13.94 -14.99 -22.48
N GLY A 96 14.03 -13.67 -22.56
CA GLY A 96 13.41 -12.89 -23.63
C GLY A 96 14.08 -11.54 -23.86
N SER A 97 15.30 -11.61 -24.39
CA SER A 97 15.93 -10.63 -25.31
C SER A 97 16.19 -9.18 -24.85
N GLY A 98 17.47 -8.89 -24.56
CA GLY A 98 18.23 -7.77 -25.14
C GLY A 98 17.91 -6.33 -24.73
N GLY A 99 18.64 -5.82 -23.74
CA GLY A 99 18.80 -4.39 -23.44
C GLY A 99 19.41 -4.20 -22.04
N ASN A 100 20.58 -3.57 -21.93
CA ASN A 100 21.45 -3.57 -20.74
C ASN A 100 21.16 -2.47 -19.70
N ASP A 101 19.98 -1.85 -19.67
CA ASP A 101 19.78 -0.62 -18.90
C ASP A 101 18.73 -0.69 -17.79
N ALA A 102 18.51 -1.87 -17.20
CA ALA A 102 17.77 -1.99 -15.94
C ALA A 102 18.47 -2.99 -15.00
N PRO A 103 18.83 -2.63 -13.76
CA PRO A 103 19.33 -3.58 -12.78
C PRO A 103 18.17 -4.46 -12.32
N GLY A 104 17.97 -5.57 -13.03
CA GLY A 104 16.90 -6.55 -12.85
C GLY A 104 16.95 -7.35 -11.55
N GLN A 105 17.28 -6.71 -10.42
CA GLN A 105 17.27 -7.35 -9.11
C GLN A 105 16.07 -6.96 -8.24
N TYR A 106 15.47 -5.77 -8.44
CA TYR A 106 14.30 -5.32 -7.67
C TYR A 106 13.41 -4.34 -8.48
N GLY A 107 12.66 -4.85 -9.47
CA GLY A 107 11.67 -4.05 -10.22
C GLY A 107 10.23 -4.40 -9.82
N ALA A 108 9.33 -3.42 -9.79
CA ALA A 108 7.90 -3.63 -9.59
C ALA A 108 7.12 -3.18 -10.83
N TYR A 109 6.11 -3.97 -11.21
CA TYR A 109 5.21 -3.65 -12.33
C TYR A 109 3.80 -3.40 -11.80
N PHE A 110 3.18 -2.32 -12.25
CA PHE A 110 1.89 -1.86 -11.76
C PHE A 110 0.87 -1.82 -12.89
N CYS A 111 -0.35 -2.32 -12.62
CA CYS A 111 -1.50 -2.25 -13.52
C CYS A 111 -2.73 -1.84 -12.72
N ASN A 112 -3.71 -1.21 -13.39
CA ASN A 112 -5.03 -0.92 -12.82
C ASN A 112 -5.00 -0.17 -11.47
N GLY A 113 -4.05 0.76 -11.30
CA GLY A 113 -3.92 1.55 -10.06
C GLY A 113 -3.29 0.79 -8.87
N GLY A 114 -2.65 -0.36 -9.12
CA GLY A 114 -1.87 -1.05 -8.10
C GLY A 114 -0.76 -0.17 -7.54
N TYR A 115 -0.45 -0.34 -6.25
CA TYR A 115 0.58 0.41 -5.56
C TYR A 115 1.27 -0.48 -4.52
N VAL A 116 2.50 -0.12 -4.15
CA VAL A 116 3.21 -0.68 -2.99
C VAL A 116 3.30 0.41 -1.92
N ALA A 117 2.76 0.12 -0.74
CA ALA A 117 2.90 0.99 0.42
C ALA A 117 4.02 0.45 1.31
N LEU A 118 5.07 1.24 1.49
CA LEU A 118 6.18 0.88 2.35
C LEU A 118 5.96 1.45 3.76
N PRO A 119 6.26 0.67 4.81
CA PRO A 119 6.09 1.15 6.17
C PRO A 119 7.14 2.22 6.50
N ARG A 120 6.79 3.16 7.39
CA ARG A 120 7.67 4.29 7.75
C ARG A 120 9.07 3.89 8.22
N HIS A 121 9.23 2.71 8.79
CA HIS A 121 10.54 2.23 9.28
C HIS A 121 11.44 1.70 8.16
N ALA A 122 10.91 1.48 6.95
CA ALA A 122 11.71 1.09 5.78
C ALA A 122 12.64 2.23 5.32
N PHE A 123 12.32 3.48 5.68
CA PHE A 123 13.11 4.67 5.36
C PHE A 123 13.57 5.36 6.65
N PRO A 124 14.73 4.98 7.21
CA PRO A 124 15.28 5.67 8.36
C PRO A 124 15.60 7.12 7.98
N ARG A 125 15.30 8.06 8.88
CA ARG A 125 15.63 9.47 8.66
C ARG A 125 17.14 9.63 8.55
N SER A 126 17.53 10.45 7.59
CA SER A 126 18.92 10.87 7.42
C SER A 126 19.35 11.76 8.59
N LEU A 127 20.67 11.98 8.73
CA LEU A 127 21.20 12.88 9.74
C LEU A 127 20.72 14.31 9.48
N PRO A 128 20.58 15.16 10.52
CA PRO A 128 20.32 16.58 10.32
C PRO A 128 21.31 17.18 9.31
N GLU A 129 20.81 17.94 8.34
CA GLU A 129 21.58 18.59 7.25
C GLU A 129 22.13 17.68 6.14
N SER A 130 21.90 16.37 6.20
CA SER A 130 22.22 15.49 5.06
C SER A 130 21.12 15.57 3.98
N PRO A 131 21.48 15.69 2.69
CA PRO A 131 20.49 15.76 1.61
C PRO A 131 19.74 14.43 1.49
N GLU A 132 18.42 14.50 1.35
CA GLU A 132 17.61 13.36 0.97
C GLU A 132 17.67 13.20 -0.55
N THR A 133 17.98 12.00 -1.03
CA THR A 133 18.04 11.68 -2.47
C THR A 133 17.03 10.58 -2.75
N ILE A 134 16.17 10.81 -3.74
CA ILE A 134 15.23 9.81 -4.27
C ILE A 134 15.64 9.57 -5.71
N GLU A 135 15.92 8.31 -6.03
CA GLU A 135 16.33 7.87 -7.36
C GLU A 135 15.47 6.68 -7.76
N LEU A 136 14.95 6.69 -8.98
CA LEU A 136 14.09 5.65 -9.52
C LEU A 136 14.29 5.53 -11.02
N GLU A 137 14.16 4.32 -11.52
CA GLU A 137 14.11 4.04 -12.95
C GLU A 137 12.67 3.70 -13.33
N VAL A 138 12.14 4.36 -14.35
CA VAL A 138 10.75 4.19 -14.79
C VAL A 138 10.68 3.89 -16.27
N ARG A 139 9.86 2.91 -16.63
CA ARG A 139 9.45 2.63 -18.01
C ARG A 139 7.94 2.62 -18.09
N THR A 140 7.38 3.51 -18.88
CA THR A 140 5.93 3.73 -18.96
C THR A 140 5.51 4.17 -20.35
N SER A 141 4.30 3.80 -20.75
CA SER A 141 3.58 4.36 -21.91
C SER A 141 2.37 5.20 -21.48
N SER A 142 2.19 5.40 -20.18
CA SER A 142 1.10 6.19 -19.62
C SER A 142 1.52 7.65 -19.50
N ALA A 143 0.79 8.54 -20.15
CA ALA A 143 1.05 9.98 -20.10
C ALA A 143 0.74 10.61 -18.72
N ASN A 144 -0.06 9.94 -17.88
CA ASN A 144 -0.52 10.45 -16.60
C ASN A 144 -0.50 9.36 -15.52
N GLY A 145 -0.12 9.72 -14.29
CA GLY A 145 -0.09 8.78 -13.19
C GLY A 145 0.73 9.27 -11.99
N LEU A 146 0.73 8.50 -10.91
CA LEU A 146 1.57 8.75 -9.73
C LEU A 146 2.66 7.67 -9.67
N LEU A 147 3.91 8.08 -9.51
CA LEU A 147 5.06 7.18 -9.37
C LEU A 147 5.48 7.03 -7.91
N PHE A 148 5.46 8.13 -7.16
CA PHE A 148 5.88 8.16 -5.77
C PHE A 148 5.11 9.23 -4.99
N TRP A 149 4.76 8.94 -3.75
CA TRP A 149 4.16 9.92 -2.84
C TRP A 149 4.58 9.66 -1.40
N GLN A 150 4.94 10.74 -0.71
CA GLN A 150 5.17 10.75 0.72
C GLN A 150 4.55 12.01 1.31
N GLY A 151 3.60 11.84 2.21
CA GLY A 151 2.97 12.97 2.88
C GLY A 151 2.08 12.53 4.04
N VAL A 152 1.37 13.49 4.60
CA VAL A 152 0.41 13.21 5.67
C VAL A 152 -0.97 12.99 5.05
N ALA A 153 -1.43 11.73 5.05
CA ALA A 153 -2.79 11.40 4.65
C ALA A 153 -3.80 12.20 5.51
N THR A 154 -4.70 12.92 4.85
CA THR A 154 -5.90 13.49 5.48
C THR A 154 -6.92 12.36 5.67
N ARG A 155 -7.75 12.47 6.72
CA ARG A 155 -8.76 11.45 7.07
C ARG A 155 -9.96 11.43 6.10
N GLU A 156 -9.89 12.17 5.00
CA GLU A 156 -10.89 12.20 3.95
C GLU A 156 -10.50 11.16 2.88
N PRO A 157 -11.44 10.39 2.32
CA PRO A 157 -11.16 9.47 1.21
C PRO A 157 -11.01 10.28 -0.09
N SER A 158 -10.03 11.18 -0.14
CA SER A 158 -9.57 11.77 -1.39
C SER A 158 -8.59 10.80 -2.03
N PRO A 159 -8.71 10.50 -3.34
CA PRO A 159 -7.70 9.73 -4.04
C PRO A 159 -6.31 10.38 -3.86
N PRO A 160 -5.20 9.61 -3.96
CA PRO A 160 -3.87 10.19 -4.00
C PRO A 160 -3.88 11.35 -5.00
N PRO A 161 -3.21 12.48 -4.74
CA PRO A 161 -3.37 13.70 -5.53
C PRO A 161 -3.11 13.37 -6.99
N HIS A 162 -4.20 13.15 -7.73
CA HIS A 162 -4.17 13.06 -9.17
C HIS A 162 -3.69 14.44 -9.58
N VAL A 163 -2.45 14.48 -10.06
CA VAL A 163 -1.94 15.46 -11.03
C VAL A 163 -2.79 16.72 -11.00
N ALA A 164 -2.49 17.62 -10.05
CA ALA A 164 -3.36 18.75 -9.74
C ALA A 164 -3.83 19.42 -11.04
N THR A 165 -5.10 19.18 -11.38
CA THR A 165 -5.86 20.11 -12.20
C THR A 165 -6.04 21.32 -11.33
N GLN A 166 -5.49 22.42 -11.81
CA GLN A 166 -5.50 23.72 -11.17
C GLN A 166 -6.95 24.15 -10.95
N GLU A 167 -7.53 23.80 -9.81
CA GLU A 167 -8.75 24.43 -9.31
C GLU A 167 -8.32 25.42 -8.21
N GLU A 168 -8.33 26.69 -8.59
CA GLU A 168 -8.22 27.81 -7.66
C GLU A 168 -9.32 27.68 -6.60
N GLY A 169 -8.95 27.29 -5.38
CA GLY A 169 -9.93 27.13 -4.32
C GLY A 169 -9.30 26.73 -2.98
N GLU A 170 -9.10 27.75 -2.15
CA GLU A 170 -8.96 27.65 -0.70
C GLU A 170 -7.62 27.16 -0.14
N ALA A 171 -6.77 28.13 0.18
CA ALA A 171 -5.54 27.99 0.97
C ALA A 171 -5.85 27.59 2.42
N GLY A 172 -6.41 26.39 2.61
CA GLY A 172 -6.24 25.65 3.85
C GLY A 172 -4.79 25.23 3.97
N LYS A 173 -4.26 25.11 5.20
CA LYS A 173 -2.89 24.60 5.45
C LYS A 173 -2.74 23.19 4.88
N ALA A 174 -2.43 23.06 3.59
CA ALA A 174 -2.14 21.77 2.99
C ALA A 174 -0.92 21.21 3.73
N LYS A 175 -1.03 19.94 4.11
CA LYS A 175 -0.03 19.28 4.93
C LYS A 175 1.23 19.00 4.11
N ASP A 176 2.35 18.82 4.79
CA ASP A 176 3.61 18.60 4.10
C ASP A 176 3.58 17.32 3.25
N PHE A 177 4.02 17.43 2.00
CA PHE A 177 4.14 16.31 1.09
C PHE A 177 5.22 16.54 0.04
N ILE A 178 5.68 15.43 -0.53
CA ILE A 178 6.43 15.36 -1.77
C ILE A 178 5.80 14.27 -2.66
N SER A 179 5.83 14.46 -3.96
CA SER A 179 5.35 13.47 -4.93
C SER A 179 6.07 13.57 -6.25
N LEU A 180 6.26 12.42 -6.89
CA LEU A 180 6.67 12.33 -8.29
C LEU A 180 5.56 11.65 -9.08
N GLY A 181 5.12 12.28 -10.16
CA GLY A 181 4.08 11.75 -11.05
C GLY A 181 4.39 12.02 -12.50
N LEU A 182 3.47 11.60 -13.35
CA LEU A 182 3.45 11.85 -14.78
C LEU A 182 2.28 12.78 -15.09
N LYS A 183 2.53 13.84 -15.87
CA LYS A 183 1.53 14.77 -16.38
C LYS A 183 1.83 15.08 -17.84
N ASP A 184 0.89 14.77 -18.72
CA ASP A 184 1.02 14.99 -20.17
C ASP A 184 2.35 14.46 -20.73
N GLY A 185 2.72 13.23 -20.32
CA GLY A 185 3.93 12.53 -20.74
C GLY A 185 5.21 12.93 -19.99
N HIS A 186 5.18 13.98 -19.16
CA HIS A 186 6.38 14.50 -18.49
C HIS A 186 6.41 14.12 -17.01
N LEU A 187 7.61 14.00 -16.45
CA LEU A 187 7.77 13.89 -15.00
C LEU A 187 7.39 15.21 -14.34
N LEU A 188 6.65 15.11 -13.24
CA LEU A 188 6.23 16.22 -12.41
C LEU A 188 6.58 15.92 -10.95
N PHE A 189 7.51 16.69 -10.40
CA PHE A 189 7.82 16.69 -8.98
C PHE A 189 7.04 17.82 -8.30
N SER A 190 6.18 17.46 -7.36
CA SER A 190 5.33 18.39 -6.60
C SER A 190 5.64 18.30 -5.13
N TYR A 191 5.69 19.43 -4.44
CA TYR A 191 5.96 19.45 -3.00
C TYR A 191 5.28 20.64 -2.30
N GLN A 192 4.96 20.43 -1.02
CA GLN A 192 4.57 21.49 -0.10
C GLN A 192 5.24 21.26 1.26
N LEU A 193 5.89 22.31 1.78
CA LEU A 193 6.61 22.28 3.06
C LEU A 193 6.21 23.45 3.99
N GLY A 194 5.02 24.02 3.78
CA GLY A 194 4.45 25.09 4.63
C GLY A 194 4.30 26.47 3.98
N SER A 195 4.84 26.71 2.78
CA SER A 195 4.77 27.99 2.07
C SER A 195 3.85 28.00 0.84
N GLY A 196 3.11 26.92 0.62
CA GLY A 196 2.37 26.68 -0.63
C GLY A 196 3.01 25.58 -1.47
N GLU A 197 2.30 25.18 -2.53
CA GLU A 197 2.68 24.10 -3.42
C GLU A 197 3.60 24.62 -4.52
N ALA A 198 4.64 23.85 -4.84
CA ALA A 198 5.56 24.12 -5.93
C ALA A 198 5.76 22.87 -6.79
N ASN A 199 6.08 23.10 -8.07
CA ASN A 199 6.11 22.09 -9.11
C ASN A 199 7.37 22.24 -9.97
N ILE A 200 8.03 21.13 -10.28
CA ILE A 200 9.16 21.02 -11.21
C ILE A 200 8.79 19.98 -12.26
N ARG A 201 8.92 20.33 -13.54
CA ARG A 201 8.57 19.45 -14.67
C ARG A 201 9.82 19.10 -15.45
N SER A 202 9.93 17.86 -15.94
CA SER A 202 10.98 17.49 -16.90
C SER A 202 10.86 18.28 -18.20
N GLU A 203 11.98 18.46 -18.89
CA GLU A 203 12.01 19.08 -20.22
C GLU A 203 11.46 18.12 -21.28
N ASP A 204 11.90 16.86 -21.22
CA ASP A 204 11.51 15.81 -22.15
C ASP A 204 10.39 14.91 -21.58
N PRO A 205 9.52 14.35 -22.44
CA PRO A 205 8.57 13.33 -22.07
C PRO A 205 9.24 11.97 -21.84
N VAL A 206 8.60 11.12 -21.01
CA VAL A 206 9.11 9.80 -20.59
C VAL A 206 8.09 8.68 -20.84
N ASP A 207 6.99 8.97 -21.55
CA ASP A 207 5.91 8.02 -21.89
C ASP A 207 6.13 7.29 -23.22
N ASP A 208 7.38 7.16 -23.65
CA ASP A 208 7.81 6.51 -24.90
C ASP A 208 7.94 4.98 -24.78
N GLY A 209 7.75 4.42 -23.59
CA GLY A 209 7.91 2.99 -23.34
C GLY A 209 9.36 2.54 -23.15
N GLU A 210 10.31 3.47 -23.07
CA GLU A 210 11.72 3.20 -22.77
C GLU A 210 12.04 3.48 -21.28
N TRP A 211 13.22 3.05 -20.83
CA TRP A 211 13.67 3.27 -19.46
C TRP A 211 14.27 4.67 -19.29
N HIS A 212 13.82 5.38 -18.26
CA HIS A 212 14.30 6.69 -17.83
C HIS A 212 14.76 6.65 -16.38
N ARG A 213 15.75 7.46 -16.01
CA ARG A 213 16.34 7.54 -14.66
C ARG A 213 16.33 8.99 -14.15
#